data_AF-A0A8I2YFP0-F1
#
_entry.id   AF-A0A8I2YFP0-F1
#
_cell.length_a   1.000
_cell.length_b   1.000
_cell.length_c   1.000
_cell.angle_alpha   90.00
_cell.angle_beta   90.00
_cell.angle_gamma   90.00
#
_symmetry.space_group_name_H-M   'P 1'
#
loop_
_entity.id
_entity.type
_entity.pdbx_description
1 polymer ?
#
loop_
_entity_poly.entity_id
_entity_poly.type
_entity_poly.pdbx_seq_one_letter_code
_entity_poly.pdbx_strand_id
1 'polypeptide(L)'
;MSFTPAVQNHQRSVEPYPATLRFSCSKKHILGTGAFKVTRFAQITLNPLRARSLGSQPNEAIALKWPYLSTSTGHARLSLVEESSKLFHEANCLYWAKALLNLIYNYIHHCVAEASEPPPFNIPEVHFVEAALLLTYSTEATNSTPDQPQHTQAGTSSKSTPGSVTGIYLAEELIDISNESGSSNQRPTFTKFVHNSDPSPFIQDPGEYGYETAKFLAFTQHIQYVNTTGLVYISDYQGGFLLLCFRQAS
;
A
#
# COMPACT_ATOMS: atom_id res chain seq x y z
N MET A 1 3.91 20.74 -34.01
CA MET A 1 3.13 21.06 -32.79
C MET A 1 3.97 20.61 -31.60
N SER A 2 4.51 21.55 -30.83
CA SER A 2 5.34 21.28 -29.65
C SER A 2 4.46 21.31 -28.41
N PHE A 3 4.29 20.17 -27.75
CA PHE A 3 3.69 20.10 -26.42
C PHE A 3 4.78 20.30 -25.38
N THR A 4 4.75 21.44 -24.68
CA THR A 4 5.52 21.64 -23.45
C THR A 4 4.53 21.59 -22.30
N PRO A 5 4.50 20.55 -21.45
CA PRO A 5 3.71 20.61 -20.24
C PRO A 5 4.47 21.47 -19.22
N ALA A 6 3.90 22.63 -18.91
CA ALA A 6 4.27 23.38 -17.72
C ALA A 6 3.82 22.57 -16.49
N VAL A 7 4.72 21.74 -15.96
CA VAL A 7 4.54 21.16 -14.63
C VAL A 7 4.79 22.27 -13.62
N GLN A 8 3.72 22.99 -13.25
CA GLN A 8 3.72 23.80 -12.04
C GLN A 8 3.78 22.83 -10.85
N ASN A 9 5.00 22.54 -10.39
CA ASN A 9 5.25 21.93 -9.09
C ASN A 9 4.82 22.91 -7.99
N HIS A 10 3.54 22.90 -7.63
CA HIS A 10 3.15 23.31 -6.29
C HIS A 10 3.61 22.21 -5.33
N GLN A 11 4.81 22.37 -4.76
CA GLN A 11 5.18 21.70 -3.51
C GLN A 11 4.21 22.19 -2.44
N ARG A 12 3.03 21.58 -2.34
CA ARG A 12 2.24 21.65 -1.12
C ARG A 12 3.07 20.95 -0.06
N SER A 13 3.59 21.73 0.89
CA SER A 13 4.09 21.19 2.16
C SER A 13 2.97 20.34 2.76
N VAL A 14 3.12 19.02 2.71
CA VAL A 14 2.20 18.10 3.38
C VAL A 14 2.57 18.15 4.85
N GLU A 15 1.78 18.86 5.64
CA GLU A 15 1.96 18.89 7.08
C GLU A 15 1.72 17.49 7.64
N PRO A 16 2.61 16.95 8.49
CA PRO A 16 2.41 15.65 9.09
C PRO A 16 1.19 15.65 10.00
N TYR A 17 0.36 14.62 9.91
CA TYR A 17 -0.79 14.44 10.79
C TYR A 17 -0.37 13.69 12.05
N PRO A 18 -0.58 14.24 13.25
CA PRO A 18 -0.45 13.48 14.49
C PRO A 18 -1.36 12.25 14.45
N ALA A 19 -0.84 11.10 14.89
CA ALA A 19 -1.57 9.84 14.87
C ALA A 19 -1.26 8.99 16.10
N THR A 20 -2.26 8.25 16.58
CA THR A 20 -2.06 7.13 17.49
C THR A 20 -2.14 5.83 16.70
N LEU A 21 -1.09 5.01 16.78
CA LEU A 21 -1.02 3.69 16.15
C LEU A 21 -1.14 2.61 17.23
N ARG A 22 -2.06 1.66 17.05
CA ARG A 22 -2.26 0.51 17.94
C ARG A 22 -2.05 -0.78 17.18
N PHE A 23 -1.17 -1.63 17.69
CA PHE A 23 -0.90 -2.91 17.04
C PHE A 23 -0.34 -3.95 18.01
N SER A 24 -0.55 -5.23 17.70
CA SER A 24 -0.03 -6.37 18.49
C SER A 24 1.11 -7.07 17.76
N CYS A 25 2.21 -7.36 18.47
CA CYS A 25 3.33 -8.17 17.96
C CYS A 25 3.01 -9.67 17.88
N SER A 26 1.80 -10.09 18.26
CA SER A 26 1.37 -11.50 18.17
C SER A 26 1.28 -11.97 16.72
N LYS A 27 1.74 -13.20 16.46
CA LYS A 27 1.62 -13.86 15.14
C LYS A 27 0.17 -13.94 14.64
N LYS A 28 -0.82 -13.95 15.54
CA LYS A 28 -2.25 -13.97 15.19
C LYS A 28 -2.73 -12.74 14.40
N HIS A 29 -1.97 -11.64 14.44
CA HIS A 29 -2.29 -10.40 13.74
C HIS A 29 -1.45 -10.22 12.46
N ILE A 30 -0.69 -11.25 12.06
CA ILE A 30 -0.02 -11.25 10.75
C ILE A 30 -1.08 -11.53 9.69
N LEU A 31 -1.26 -10.56 8.78
CA LEU A 31 -2.14 -10.69 7.62
C LEU A 31 -1.45 -11.45 6.50
N GLY A 32 -0.13 -11.32 6.40
CA GLY A 32 0.68 -12.17 5.55
C GLY A 32 2.17 -11.84 5.64
N THR A 33 3.00 -12.76 5.13
CA THR A 33 4.45 -12.59 5.01
C THR A 33 4.90 -12.71 3.55
N GLY A 34 5.40 -11.62 2.97
CA GLY A 34 5.95 -11.61 1.62
C GLY A 34 7.45 -11.88 1.63
N ALA A 35 8.09 -11.87 0.46
CA ALA A 35 9.52 -12.18 0.32
C ALA A 35 10.47 -11.27 1.13
N PHE A 36 10.08 -10.02 1.41
CA PHE A 36 10.94 -9.03 2.08
C PHE A 36 10.20 -8.12 3.05
N LYS A 37 8.89 -8.31 3.24
CA LYS A 37 8.05 -7.49 4.11
C LYS A 37 6.96 -8.33 4.76
N VAL A 38 6.56 -7.93 5.95
CA VAL A 38 5.45 -8.54 6.67
C VAL A 38 4.35 -7.51 6.77
N THR A 39 3.12 -7.98 6.59
CA THR A 39 1.91 -7.17 6.75
C THR A 39 1.18 -7.63 7.99
N ARG A 40 0.77 -6.68 8.84
CA ARG A 40 -0.02 -6.97 10.02
C ARG A 40 -1.24 -6.07 10.12
N PHE A 41 -2.23 -6.58 10.83
CA PHE A 41 -3.35 -5.80 11.29
C PHE A 41 -2.87 -4.77 12.33
N ALA A 42 -3.33 -3.53 12.16
CA ALA A 42 -3.20 -2.47 13.13
C ALA A 42 -4.42 -1.55 13.06
N GLN A 43 -4.51 -0.62 14.00
CA GLN A 43 -5.51 0.44 14.01
C GLN A 43 -4.83 1.80 14.12
N ILE A 44 -5.35 2.78 13.39
CA ILE A 44 -4.87 4.16 13.42
C ILE A 44 -5.99 5.12 13.83
N THR A 45 -5.63 6.16 14.57
CA THR A 45 -6.50 7.32 14.82
C THR A 45 -5.69 8.57 14.52
N LEU A 46 -6.11 9.35 13.51
CA LEU A 46 -5.52 10.66 13.21
C LEU A 46 -6.13 11.74 14.11
N ASN A 47 -5.35 12.79 14.38
CA ASN A 47 -5.83 13.98 15.07
C ASN A 47 -5.31 15.27 14.38
N PRO A 48 -6.17 16.02 13.67
CA PRO A 48 -7.60 15.77 13.47
C PRO A 48 -7.87 14.56 12.56
N LEU A 49 -9.09 14.03 12.62
CA LEU A 49 -9.56 13.05 11.63
C LEU A 49 -9.59 13.69 10.24
N ARG A 50 -9.31 12.89 9.22
CA ARG A 50 -9.48 13.32 7.83
C ARG A 50 -10.95 13.31 7.43
N ALA A 51 -11.29 14.14 6.45
CA ALA A 51 -12.66 14.16 5.91
C ALA A 51 -13.05 12.86 5.19
N ARG A 52 -12.09 12.17 4.55
CA ARG A 52 -12.31 10.96 3.74
C ARG A 52 -11.08 10.04 3.73
N SER A 53 -11.31 8.75 3.47
CA SER A 53 -10.28 7.69 3.30
C SER A 53 -9.45 7.45 4.57
N LEU A 54 -8.22 6.93 4.47
CA LEU A 54 -7.33 6.52 5.53
C LEU A 54 -7.22 7.58 6.64
N GLY A 55 -7.66 7.20 7.84
CA GLY A 55 -7.68 8.06 9.01
C GLY A 55 -8.90 8.99 9.09
N SER A 56 -9.99 8.65 8.40
CA SER A 56 -11.28 9.35 8.50
C SER A 56 -12.12 8.90 9.67
N GLN A 57 -11.79 7.75 10.25
CA GLN A 57 -12.47 7.20 11.43
C GLN A 57 -11.51 6.97 12.60
N PRO A 58 -11.98 7.04 13.85
CA PRO A 58 -11.18 6.62 15.00
C PRO A 58 -10.97 5.10 15.00
N ASN A 59 -9.76 4.67 15.37
CA ASN A 59 -9.34 3.27 15.39
C ASN A 59 -9.57 2.52 14.06
N GLU A 60 -9.42 3.25 12.95
CA GLU A 60 -9.58 2.72 11.61
C GLU A 60 -8.60 1.56 11.38
N ALA A 61 -9.12 0.44 10.88
CA ALA A 61 -8.35 -0.76 10.63
C ALA A 61 -7.44 -0.56 9.41
N ILE A 62 -6.17 -0.94 9.54
CA ILE A 62 -5.16 -0.76 8.51
C ILE A 62 -4.30 -2.02 8.35
N ALA A 63 -3.71 -2.14 7.16
CA ALA A 63 -2.61 -3.04 6.90
C ALA A 63 -1.28 -2.31 7.15
N LEU A 64 -0.60 -2.63 8.25
CA LEU A 64 0.69 -2.06 8.63
C LEU A 64 1.82 -2.94 8.10
N LYS A 65 2.68 -2.37 7.25
CA LYS A 65 3.79 -3.05 6.59
C LYS A 65 5.13 -2.52 7.07
N TRP A 66 6.09 -3.43 7.19
CA TRP A 66 7.50 -3.08 7.33
C TRP A 66 8.40 -4.13 6.68
N PRO A 67 9.57 -3.72 6.15
CA PRO A 67 10.52 -4.64 5.54
C PRO A 67 11.33 -5.39 6.60
N TYR A 68 11.82 -6.58 6.27
CA TYR A 68 12.57 -7.41 7.20
C TYR A 68 13.78 -8.09 6.52
N LEU A 69 14.73 -8.54 7.34
CA LEU A 69 15.76 -9.50 6.96
C LEU A 69 15.31 -10.91 7.34
N SER A 70 15.29 -11.82 6.36
CA SER A 70 15.03 -13.22 6.64
C SER A 70 16.22 -13.82 7.38
N THR A 71 15.95 -14.49 8.48
CA THR A 71 16.95 -15.15 9.33
C THR A 71 16.50 -16.60 9.58
N SER A 72 17.43 -17.46 9.99
CA SER A 72 17.11 -18.85 10.34
C SER A 72 16.06 -18.97 11.45
N THR A 73 15.93 -17.95 12.31
CA THR A 73 14.99 -17.91 13.44
C THR A 73 13.72 -17.10 13.17
N GLY A 74 13.55 -16.55 11.97
CA GLY A 74 12.38 -15.73 11.59
C GLY A 74 12.77 -14.41 10.94
N HIS A 75 12.08 -13.32 11.30
CA HIS A 75 12.26 -12.01 10.67
C HIS A 75 12.96 -11.04 11.63
N ALA A 76 14.08 -10.46 11.19
CA ALA A 76 14.75 -9.38 11.91
C ALA A 76 14.40 -8.02 11.29
N ARG A 77 14.36 -6.97 12.13
CA ARG A 77 14.18 -5.59 11.66
C ARG A 77 15.45 -5.10 10.96
N LEU A 78 15.27 -4.34 9.91
CA LEU A 78 16.35 -3.60 9.25
C LEU A 78 16.72 -2.37 10.08
N SER A 79 17.84 -1.72 9.76
CA SER A 79 18.15 -0.41 10.35
C SER A 79 17.12 0.63 9.89
N LEU A 80 16.91 1.69 10.68
CA LEU A 80 15.95 2.75 10.34
C LEU A 80 16.22 3.38 8.97
N VAL A 81 17.49 3.52 8.59
CA VAL A 81 17.90 4.07 7.29
C VAL A 81 17.47 3.14 6.14
N GLU A 82 17.69 1.84 6.28
CA GLU A 82 17.30 0.84 5.28
C GLU A 82 15.78 0.68 5.19
N GLU A 83 15.09 0.64 6.34
CA GLU A 83 13.62 0.62 6.38
C GLU A 83 13.04 1.86 5.70
N SER A 84 13.58 3.04 6.01
CA SER A 84 13.14 4.30 5.42
C SER A 84 13.31 4.28 3.90
N SER A 85 14.51 3.97 3.40
CA SER A 85 14.76 3.92 1.96
C SER A 85 13.78 3.00 1.22
N LYS A 86 13.55 1.80 1.75
CA LYS A 86 12.62 0.83 1.15
C LYS A 86 11.16 1.29 1.19
N LEU A 87 10.70 1.82 2.32
CA LEU A 87 9.30 2.25 2.47
C LEU A 87 9.00 3.53 1.70
N PHE A 88 9.94 4.48 1.62
CA PHE A 88 9.81 5.64 0.74
C PHE A 88 9.73 5.22 -0.74
N HIS A 89 10.55 4.25 -1.16
CA HIS A 89 10.46 3.71 -2.50
C HIS A 89 9.08 3.07 -2.77
N GLU A 90 8.59 2.25 -1.85
CA GLU A 90 7.28 1.61 -1.98
C GLU A 90 6.12 2.63 -2.02
N ALA A 91 6.15 3.64 -1.15
CA ALA A 91 5.18 4.73 -1.16
C ALA A 91 5.20 5.51 -2.48
N ASN A 92 6.39 5.79 -3.02
CA ASN A 92 6.53 6.44 -4.33
C ASN A 92 6.02 5.56 -5.47
N CYS A 93 6.29 4.25 -5.45
CA CYS A 93 5.73 3.32 -6.44
C CYS A 93 4.20 3.35 -6.41
N LEU A 94 3.58 3.32 -5.23
CA LEU A 94 2.14 3.42 -5.08
C LEU A 94 1.58 4.75 -5.61
N TYR A 95 2.26 5.86 -5.30
CA TYR A 95 1.90 7.18 -5.83
C TYR A 95 1.89 7.20 -7.37
N TRP A 96 2.95 6.70 -8.00
CA TRP A 96 3.05 6.63 -9.46
C TRP A 96 2.03 5.68 -10.08
N ALA A 97 1.74 4.56 -9.43
CA ALA A 97 0.74 3.61 -9.89
C ALA A 97 -0.67 4.20 -9.89
N LYS A 98 -1.02 4.98 -8.86
CA LYS A 98 -2.27 5.75 -8.84
C LYS A 98 -2.33 6.75 -10.00
N ALA A 99 -1.25 7.47 -10.25
CA ALA A 99 -1.18 8.43 -11.35
C ALA A 99 -1.33 7.75 -12.73
N LEU A 100 -0.66 6.61 -12.94
CA LEU A 100 -0.75 5.82 -14.16
C LEU A 100 -2.14 5.20 -14.36
N LEU A 101 -2.80 4.73 -13.30
CA LEU A 101 -4.17 4.24 -13.39
C LEU A 101 -5.16 5.38 -13.73
N ASN A 102 -4.98 6.56 -13.14
CA ASN A 102 -5.77 7.75 -13.48
C ASN A 102 -5.56 8.19 -14.93
N LEU A 103 -4.33 8.10 -15.45
CA LEU A 103 -4.06 8.33 -16.88
C LEU A 103 -4.91 7.41 -17.76
N ILE A 104 -5.05 6.13 -17.37
CA ILE A 104 -5.87 5.17 -18.11
C ILE A 104 -7.35 5.49 -18.04
N TYR A 105 -7.89 5.84 -16.87
CA TYR A 105 -9.30 6.27 -16.79
C TYR A 105 -9.55 7.53 -17.63
N ASN A 106 -8.66 8.52 -17.60
CA ASN A 106 -8.78 9.70 -18.46
C ASN A 106 -8.79 9.33 -19.95
N TYR A 107 -7.94 8.39 -20.36
CA TYR A 107 -7.92 7.87 -21.72
C TYR A 107 -9.24 7.18 -22.08
N ILE A 108 -9.74 6.28 -21.22
CA ILE A 108 -11.02 5.59 -21.41
C ILE A 108 -12.17 6.59 -21.53
N HIS A 109 -12.26 7.56 -20.62
CA HIS A 109 -13.32 8.57 -20.64
C HIS A 109 -13.30 9.39 -21.92
N HIS A 110 -12.12 9.72 -22.43
CA HIS A 110 -11.99 10.39 -23.73
C HIS A 110 -12.53 9.52 -24.87
N CYS A 111 -12.12 8.25 -24.95
CA CYS A 111 -12.60 7.33 -25.99
C CYS A 111 -14.12 7.10 -25.91
N VAL A 112 -14.69 6.97 -24.70
CA VAL A 112 -16.13 6.81 -24.50
C VAL A 112 -16.90 8.07 -24.91
N ALA A 113 -16.35 9.26 -24.63
CA ALA A 113 -16.98 10.52 -25.02
C ALA A 113 -17.00 10.75 -26.55
N GLU A 114 -16.04 10.17 -27.28
CA GLU A 114 -15.98 10.24 -28.74
C GLU A 114 -16.76 9.13 -29.45
N ALA A 115 -17.16 8.08 -28.73
CA ALA A 115 -17.90 6.97 -29.31
C ALA A 115 -19.36 7.36 -29.63
N SER A 116 -19.88 6.84 -30.74
CA SER A 116 -21.28 7.05 -31.14
C SER A 116 -22.28 6.29 -30.26
N GLU A 117 -21.82 5.23 -29.61
CA GLU A 117 -22.62 4.35 -28.75
C GLU A 117 -21.87 4.10 -27.43
N PRO A 118 -22.59 3.91 -26.30
CA PRO A 118 -21.96 3.56 -25.04
C PRO A 118 -21.30 2.17 -25.12
N PRO A 119 -20.29 1.89 -24.27
CA PRO A 119 -19.67 0.58 -24.24
C PRO A 119 -20.72 -0.51 -23.91
N PRO A 120 -20.70 -1.67 -24.58
CA PRO A 120 -21.68 -2.73 -24.35
C PRO A 120 -21.45 -3.52 -23.05
N PHE A 121 -20.54 -3.03 -22.19
CA PHE A 121 -20.17 -3.62 -20.91
C PHE A 121 -19.86 -2.52 -19.89
N ASN A 122 -19.95 -2.87 -18.61
CA ASN A 122 -19.53 -1.98 -17.53
C ASN A 122 -18.00 -1.95 -17.46
N ILE A 123 -17.44 -0.75 -17.45
CA ILE A 123 -16.00 -0.55 -17.26
C ILE A 123 -15.69 -0.72 -15.77
N PRO A 124 -14.79 -1.64 -15.37
CA PRO A 124 -14.43 -1.79 -13.97
C PRO A 124 -13.85 -0.51 -13.36
N GLU A 125 -14.29 -0.17 -12.14
CA GLU A 125 -13.80 0.98 -11.36
C GLU A 125 -12.88 0.52 -10.22
N VAL A 126 -11.70 0.02 -10.59
CA VAL A 126 -10.63 -0.32 -9.66
C VAL A 126 -9.80 0.89 -9.26
N HIS A 127 -9.25 0.88 -8.04
CA HIS A 127 -8.30 1.87 -7.55
C HIS A 127 -7.26 1.21 -6.62
N PHE A 128 -6.11 1.87 -6.44
CA PHE A 128 -5.13 1.44 -5.45
C PHE A 128 -5.52 1.92 -4.05
N VAL A 129 -5.21 1.13 -3.04
CA VAL A 129 -5.32 1.49 -1.61
C VAL A 129 -4.69 2.84 -1.34
N GLU A 130 -5.31 3.58 -0.43
CA GLU A 130 -4.71 4.76 0.14
C GLU A 130 -3.67 4.33 1.19
N ALA A 131 -2.55 5.04 1.20
CA ALA A 131 -1.43 4.69 2.06
C ALA A 131 -0.72 5.92 2.61
N ALA A 132 -0.05 5.73 3.74
CA ALA A 132 0.75 6.74 4.40
C ALA A 132 2.00 6.12 5.02
N LEU A 133 3.09 6.91 5.04
CA LEU A 133 4.24 6.60 5.87
C LEU A 133 3.96 7.05 7.30
N LEU A 134 4.14 6.14 8.25
CA LEU A 134 4.02 6.42 9.67
C LEU A 134 5.41 6.47 10.30
N LEU A 135 5.72 7.58 10.95
CA LEU A 135 6.96 7.77 11.72
C LEU A 135 6.61 7.69 13.20
N THR A 136 7.27 6.81 13.94
CA THR A 136 7.14 6.73 15.41
C THR A 136 8.30 7.45 16.07
N TYR A 137 8.03 8.15 17.18
CA TYR A 137 9.02 8.95 17.88
C TYR A 137 9.23 8.44 19.31
N SER A 138 10.44 8.55 19.85
CA SER A 138 10.70 8.28 21.26
C SER A 138 10.05 9.34 22.12
N THR A 139 9.12 8.94 22.99
CA THR A 139 8.68 9.75 24.12
C THR A 139 9.72 9.63 25.23
N GLU A 140 10.00 10.71 25.96
CA GLU A 140 11.05 10.74 27.00
C GLU A 140 10.98 9.57 27.99
N ALA A 141 12.16 9.15 28.47
CA ALA A 141 12.29 8.18 29.53
C ALA A 141 11.55 8.67 30.78
N THR A 142 10.64 7.85 31.29
CA THR A 142 10.08 8.01 32.64
C THR A 142 11.22 8.27 33.62
N ASN A 143 11.10 9.37 34.38
CA ASN A 143 11.98 9.70 35.50
C ASN A 143 12.32 8.43 36.29
N SER A 144 13.58 8.00 36.21
CA SER A 144 14.11 6.92 37.02
C SER A 144 13.88 7.28 38.49
N THR A 145 13.05 6.53 39.18
CA THR A 145 13.07 6.46 40.65
C THR A 145 14.46 5.95 41.06
N PRO A 146 15.20 6.63 41.94
CA PRO A 146 16.47 6.13 42.43
C PRO A 146 16.17 5.10 43.51
N ASP A 147 16.33 3.81 43.21
CA ASP A 147 16.86 2.79 44.12
C ASP A 147 16.67 1.39 43.52
N GLN A 148 17.67 0.91 42.76
CA GLN A 148 18.18 -0.45 42.92
C GLN A 148 19.47 -0.70 42.11
N PRO A 149 20.40 -1.55 42.61
CA PRO A 149 21.74 -1.71 42.04
C PRO A 149 21.74 -2.47 40.72
N GLN A 150 22.51 -1.96 39.77
CA GLN A 150 22.77 -2.53 38.46
C GLN A 150 23.65 -3.78 38.58
N HIS A 151 23.17 -4.91 38.06
CA HIS A 151 24.05 -5.98 37.57
C HIS A 151 24.32 -5.75 36.08
N THR A 152 25.60 -5.57 35.78
CA THR A 152 26.21 -5.27 34.49
C THR A 152 25.97 -6.37 33.45
N GLN A 153 25.42 -6.00 32.29
CA GLN A 153 25.85 -6.56 31.00
C GLN A 153 26.00 -5.43 29.99
N ALA A 154 27.20 -5.39 29.39
CA ALA A 154 27.62 -4.37 28.45
C ALA A 154 26.87 -4.50 27.11
N GLY A 155 26.04 -3.52 26.83
CA GLY A 155 25.56 -3.17 25.50
C GLY A 155 25.34 -1.66 25.51
N THR A 156 26.05 -0.93 24.67
CA THR A 156 25.96 0.53 24.52
C THR A 156 24.51 0.96 24.25
N SER A 157 23.76 1.25 25.31
CA SER A 157 22.45 1.89 25.24
C SER A 157 22.68 3.37 24.93
N SER A 158 22.78 3.72 23.65
CA SER A 158 22.67 5.11 23.22
C SER A 158 21.33 5.63 23.71
N LYS A 159 21.35 6.56 24.67
CA LYS A 159 20.14 7.29 25.10
C LYS A 159 19.51 7.89 23.85
N SER A 160 18.34 7.41 23.44
CA SER A 160 17.61 8.00 22.33
C SER A 160 17.18 9.41 22.73
N THR A 161 17.59 10.42 21.97
CA THR A 161 17.17 11.80 22.17
C THR A 161 15.64 11.88 22.06
N PRO A 162 14.94 12.51 23.01
CA PRO A 162 13.51 12.83 22.89
C PRO A 162 13.16 13.38 21.50
N GLY A 163 12.05 12.92 20.93
CA GLY A 163 11.64 13.34 19.59
C GLY A 163 12.47 12.76 18.43
N SER A 164 13.38 11.82 18.68
CA SER A 164 14.02 11.05 17.60
C SER A 164 13.06 10.03 17.01
N VAL A 165 13.12 9.81 15.69
CA VAL A 165 12.37 8.75 15.01
C VAL A 165 12.93 7.40 15.45
N THR A 166 12.05 6.52 15.94
CA THR A 166 12.37 5.18 16.42
C THR A 166 11.93 4.08 15.45
N GLY A 167 11.10 4.42 14.47
CA GLY A 167 10.58 3.46 13.51
C GLY A 167 9.82 4.13 12.39
N ILE A 168 9.73 3.41 11.27
CA ILE A 168 8.94 3.79 10.11
C ILE A 168 8.11 2.59 9.64
N TYR A 169 6.90 2.86 9.17
CA TYR A 169 5.97 1.86 8.64
C TYR A 169 5.24 2.42 7.43
N LEU A 170 4.78 1.53 6.55
CA LEU A 170 3.80 1.86 5.52
C LEU A 170 2.43 1.37 6.01
N ALA A 171 1.49 2.29 6.19
CA ALA A 171 0.10 1.98 6.50
C ALA A 171 -0.71 2.05 5.21
N GLU A 172 -1.46 1.00 4.92
CA GLU A 172 -2.43 0.95 3.81
C GLU A 172 -3.83 0.76 4.36
N GLU A 173 -4.84 1.21 3.61
CA GLU A 173 -6.23 0.76 3.80
C GLU A 173 -6.29 -0.77 3.87
N LEU A 174 -7.02 -1.30 4.84
CA LEU A 174 -7.20 -2.73 4.97
C LEU A 174 -8.19 -3.21 3.89
N ILE A 175 -7.73 -4.14 3.04
CA ILE A 175 -8.61 -4.78 2.05
C ILE A 175 -9.43 -5.85 2.76
N ASP A 176 -10.70 -5.56 3.05
CA ASP A 176 -11.63 -6.51 3.65
C ASP A 176 -12.41 -7.27 2.57
N ILE A 177 -11.89 -8.44 2.23
CA ILE A 177 -12.44 -9.34 1.21
C ILE A 177 -13.61 -10.17 1.78
N SER A 178 -13.80 -10.18 3.11
CA SER A 178 -14.82 -11.04 3.74
C SER A 178 -16.26 -10.66 3.40
N ASN A 179 -16.47 -9.40 3.02
CA ASN A 179 -17.77 -8.83 2.66
C ASN A 179 -18.01 -8.75 1.15
N GLU A 180 -17.06 -9.20 0.33
CA GLU A 180 -17.26 -9.26 -1.12
C GLU A 180 -18.19 -10.44 -1.43
N SER A 181 -19.24 -10.21 -2.22
CA SER A 181 -20.18 -11.24 -2.67
C SER A 181 -20.00 -11.49 -4.16
N GLY A 182 -19.31 -12.57 -4.49
CA GLY A 182 -19.19 -13.07 -5.86
C GLY A 182 -20.42 -13.88 -6.28
N SER A 183 -20.77 -13.86 -7.57
CA SER A 183 -21.83 -14.71 -8.13
C SER A 183 -21.45 -16.19 -8.25
N SER A 184 -20.22 -16.57 -7.88
CA SER A 184 -19.73 -17.94 -7.88
C SER A 184 -19.74 -18.53 -6.46
N ASN A 185 -19.81 -19.86 -6.35
CA ASN A 185 -19.65 -20.58 -5.08
C ASN A 185 -18.23 -20.48 -4.48
N GLN A 186 -17.35 -19.64 -5.04
CA GLN A 186 -16.02 -19.38 -4.51
C GLN A 186 -16.07 -18.18 -3.56
N ARG A 187 -15.52 -18.38 -2.36
CA ARG A 187 -15.32 -17.30 -1.41
C ARG A 187 -14.28 -16.34 -2.00
N PRO A 188 -14.51 -15.02 -2.00
CA PRO A 188 -13.53 -14.09 -2.51
C PRO A 188 -12.25 -14.15 -1.69
N THR A 189 -11.13 -14.09 -2.41
CA THR A 189 -9.78 -14.20 -1.86
C THR A 189 -8.92 -13.07 -2.38
N PHE A 190 -7.86 -12.75 -1.63
CA PHE A 190 -6.83 -11.86 -2.12
C PHE A 190 -6.21 -12.48 -3.38
N THR A 191 -6.36 -11.81 -4.51
CA THR A 191 -6.13 -12.40 -5.82
C THR A 191 -5.01 -11.67 -6.53
N LYS A 192 -4.11 -12.43 -7.15
CA LYS A 192 -3.13 -11.90 -8.10
C LYS A 192 -3.73 -11.95 -9.50
N PHE A 193 -3.93 -10.79 -10.10
CA PHE A 193 -4.61 -10.64 -11.40
C PHE A 193 -3.65 -10.67 -12.58
N VAL A 194 -2.45 -10.10 -12.44
CA VAL A 194 -1.42 -10.06 -13.50
C VAL A 194 -0.05 -10.31 -12.87
N HIS A 195 0.77 -11.16 -13.49
CA HIS A 195 2.11 -11.48 -12.99
C HIS A 195 3.14 -10.40 -13.38
N ASN A 196 4.25 -10.31 -12.66
CA ASN A 196 5.33 -9.37 -12.99
C ASN A 196 6.22 -9.86 -14.16
N SER A 197 6.08 -11.13 -14.55
CA SER A 197 6.87 -11.75 -15.63
C SER A 197 6.01 -12.20 -16.82
N ASP A 198 4.69 -12.02 -16.74
CA ASP A 198 3.75 -12.41 -17.78
C ASP A 198 2.62 -11.38 -17.81
N PRO A 199 2.41 -10.68 -18.95
CA PRO A 199 1.34 -9.70 -19.10
C PRO A 199 -0.05 -10.35 -19.20
N SER A 200 -0.13 -11.68 -19.32
CA SER A 200 -1.39 -12.40 -19.41
C SER A 200 -2.16 -12.33 -18.09
N PRO A 201 -3.50 -12.13 -18.14
CA PRO A 201 -4.35 -12.31 -16.97
C PRO A 201 -4.10 -13.68 -16.32
N PHE A 202 -3.94 -13.69 -15.00
CA PHE A 202 -3.78 -14.94 -14.25
C PHE A 202 -5.08 -15.76 -14.24
N ILE A 203 -6.22 -15.06 -14.22
CA ILE A 203 -7.56 -15.64 -14.34
C ILE A 203 -7.95 -15.63 -15.82
N GLN A 204 -8.15 -16.81 -16.41
CA GLN A 204 -8.40 -16.98 -17.84
C GLN A 204 -9.80 -17.52 -18.17
N ASP A 205 -10.48 -18.14 -17.21
CA ASP A 205 -11.76 -18.79 -17.46
C ASP A 205 -12.92 -17.78 -17.36
N PRO A 206 -13.73 -17.61 -18.42
CA PRO A 206 -14.94 -16.81 -18.35
C PRO A 206 -15.89 -17.34 -17.27
N GLY A 207 -16.29 -16.48 -16.35
CA GLY A 207 -17.15 -16.83 -15.22
C GLY A 207 -16.39 -17.14 -13.92
N GLU A 208 -15.06 -17.24 -13.96
CA GLU A 208 -14.25 -17.27 -12.75
C GLU A 208 -14.29 -15.90 -12.04
N TYR A 209 -14.28 -15.93 -10.70
CA TYR A 209 -14.29 -14.73 -9.90
C TYR A 209 -13.06 -13.85 -10.22
N GLY A 210 -13.30 -12.58 -10.56
CA GLY A 210 -12.24 -11.64 -10.91
C GLY A 210 -11.78 -11.66 -12.37
N TYR A 211 -12.37 -12.49 -13.23
CA TYR A 211 -12.01 -12.59 -14.66
C TYR A 211 -12.05 -11.24 -15.40
N GLU A 212 -13.17 -10.50 -15.29
CA GLU A 212 -13.29 -9.20 -15.97
C GLU A 212 -12.31 -8.15 -15.41
N THR A 213 -12.05 -8.20 -14.10
CA THR A 213 -11.01 -7.37 -13.47
C THR A 213 -9.63 -7.71 -14.00
N ALA A 214 -9.30 -9.01 -14.13
CA ALA A 214 -8.00 -9.45 -14.64
C ALA A 214 -7.77 -8.99 -16.10
N LYS A 215 -8.79 -9.15 -16.96
CA LYS A 215 -8.77 -8.65 -18.34
C LYS A 215 -8.62 -7.13 -18.42
N PHE A 216 -9.40 -6.41 -17.62
CA PHE A 216 -9.30 -4.96 -17.55
C PHE A 216 -7.90 -4.52 -17.14
N LEU A 217 -7.29 -5.18 -16.15
CA LEU A 217 -5.95 -4.85 -15.68
C LEU A 217 -4.86 -5.14 -16.73
N ALA A 218 -4.96 -6.25 -17.47
CA ALA A 218 -4.08 -6.50 -18.61
C ALA A 218 -4.24 -5.45 -19.72
N PHE A 219 -5.48 -5.02 -19.99
CA PHE A 219 -5.75 -3.89 -20.89
C PHE A 219 -5.10 -2.59 -20.38
N THR A 220 -5.25 -2.24 -19.10
CA THR A 220 -4.64 -1.02 -18.55
C THR A 220 -3.11 -1.05 -18.66
N GLN A 221 -2.48 -2.20 -18.39
CA GLN A 221 -1.04 -2.39 -18.57
C GLN A 221 -0.60 -2.13 -20.02
N HIS A 222 -1.35 -2.67 -20.99
CA HIS A 222 -1.05 -2.46 -22.41
C HIS A 222 -1.13 -0.97 -22.79
N ILE A 223 -2.20 -0.28 -22.41
CA ILE A 223 -2.37 1.14 -22.74
C ILE A 223 -1.32 2.00 -22.02
N GLN A 224 -0.93 1.68 -20.78
CA GLN A 224 0.16 2.39 -20.09
C GLN A 224 1.46 2.28 -20.88
N TYR A 225 1.82 1.07 -21.32
CA TYR A 225 3.02 0.85 -22.10
C TYR A 225 2.97 1.65 -23.42
N VAL A 226 1.87 1.59 -24.15
CA VAL A 226 1.71 2.32 -25.42
C VAL A 226 1.76 3.83 -25.21
N ASN A 227 0.94 4.38 -24.29
CA ASN A 227 0.84 5.83 -24.08
C ASN A 227 2.09 6.46 -23.48
N THR A 228 2.92 5.65 -22.81
CA THR A 228 4.22 6.11 -22.29
C THR A 228 5.38 5.81 -23.23
N THR A 229 5.09 5.42 -24.49
CA THR A 229 6.12 5.11 -25.50
C THR A 229 7.03 3.93 -25.11
N GLY A 230 6.53 3.04 -24.26
CA GLY A 230 7.26 1.90 -23.72
C GLY A 230 8.11 2.21 -22.49
N LEU A 231 7.96 3.39 -21.87
CA LEU A 231 8.79 3.79 -20.74
C LEU A 231 8.35 3.16 -19.41
N VAL A 232 7.04 3.07 -19.16
CA VAL A 232 6.53 2.59 -17.87
C VAL A 232 5.16 1.95 -17.99
N TYR A 233 4.95 0.92 -17.19
CA TYR A 233 3.66 0.28 -16.96
C TYR A 233 3.63 -0.29 -15.55
N ILE A 234 2.42 -0.58 -15.08
CA ILE A 234 2.21 -1.26 -13.81
C ILE A 234 2.13 -2.77 -14.06
N SER A 235 2.81 -3.54 -13.22
CA SER A 235 2.71 -5.00 -13.19
C SER A 235 2.38 -5.47 -11.77
N ASP A 236 2.27 -6.79 -11.58
CA ASP A 236 2.04 -7.40 -10.27
C ASP A 236 0.72 -6.94 -9.62
N TYR A 237 -0.31 -6.72 -10.44
CA TYR A 237 -1.63 -6.34 -9.97
C TYR A 237 -2.23 -7.42 -9.08
N GLN A 238 -2.61 -7.02 -7.87
CA GLN A 238 -3.18 -7.92 -6.86
C GLN A 238 -4.02 -7.13 -5.85
N GLY A 239 -5.03 -7.75 -5.26
CA GLY A 239 -5.98 -7.05 -4.40
C GLY A 239 -7.27 -7.83 -4.14
N GLY A 240 -8.29 -7.08 -3.70
CA GLY A 240 -9.69 -7.48 -3.75
C GLY A 240 -10.33 -7.06 -5.07
N PHE A 241 -11.67 -7.10 -5.15
CA PHE A 241 -12.39 -6.87 -6.40
C PHE A 241 -12.16 -5.46 -7.01
N LEU A 242 -12.25 -4.42 -6.18
CA LEU A 242 -12.11 -3.02 -6.59
C LEU A 242 -10.85 -2.34 -6.03
N LEU A 243 -10.16 -2.99 -5.08
CA LEU A 243 -9.09 -2.38 -4.29
C LEU A 243 -7.77 -3.11 -4.52
N LEU A 244 -6.84 -2.43 -5.17
CA LEU A 244 -5.54 -2.93 -5.58
C LEU A 244 -4.45 -2.50 -4.59
N CYS A 245 -3.39 -3.28 -4.46
CA CYS A 245 -2.21 -2.88 -3.72
C CYS A 245 -0.95 -3.49 -4.34
N PHE A 246 0.22 -2.94 -4.00
CA PHE A 246 1.47 -3.61 -4.28
C PHE A 246 1.80 -4.61 -3.18
N ARG A 247 1.55 -5.89 -3.48
CA ARG A 247 1.86 -7.02 -2.59
C ARG A 247 1.30 -6.85 -1.19
N GLN A 248 0.09 -7.32 -0.96
CA GLN A 248 -0.22 -7.92 0.34
C GLN A 248 0.17 -9.38 0.23
N ALA A 249 0.83 -9.87 1.27
CA ALA A 249 1.28 -11.24 1.27
C ALA A 249 0.11 -12.21 1.30
N SER A 250 0.03 -13.05 0.27
CA SER A 250 -0.79 -14.25 0.18
C SER A 250 -0.02 -15.44 0.73
#